data_AF-A0AAN8NXT0-F1
#
_entry.id   AF-A0AAN8NXT0-F1
#
_cell.length_a   1.000
_cell.length_b   1.000
_cell.length_c   1.000
_cell.angle_alpha   90.00
_cell.angle_beta   90.00
_cell.angle_gamma   90.00
#
_symmetry.space_group_name_H-M   'P 1'
#
loop_
_entity.id
_entity.type
_entity.pdbx_description
1 polymer ?
#
loop_
_entity_poly.entity_id
_entity_poly.type
_entity_poly.pdbx_seq_one_letter_code
_entity_poly.pdbx_strand_id
1 'polypeptide(L)'
;MNCVLHNVKPYEQTVRVFKKSSPNNKLTIYLNSRDLFSAECTIDRLYGVVYVDPAYLEDKKVYGQITLTFRYGREDEEVMGLKFCNEAIMCLAQLYPPHERAVEEKLTALQISSKGSK
;
A
#
# COMPACT_ATOMS: atom_id res chain seq x y z
N MET A 1 -34.08 0.87 33.68
CA MET A 1 -34.87 1.97 33.08
C MET A 1 -33.93 3.17 32.96
N ASN A 2 -33.48 3.71 31.84
CA ASN A 2 -33.60 3.45 30.42
C ASN A 2 -32.24 3.85 29.81
N CYS A 3 -31.58 2.96 29.07
CA CYS A 3 -30.48 3.35 28.18
C CYS A 3 -31.13 3.78 26.86
N VAL A 4 -31.01 5.07 26.52
CA VAL A 4 -31.41 5.57 25.21
C VAL A 4 -30.35 5.10 24.23
N LEU A 5 -30.66 4.03 23.49
CA LEU A 5 -29.94 3.69 22.27
C LEU A 5 -30.22 4.81 21.26
N HIS A 6 -29.30 5.76 21.15
CA HIS A 6 -29.24 6.55 19.94
C HIS A 6 -28.92 5.58 18.81
N ASN A 7 -29.88 5.42 17.89
CA ASN A 7 -29.75 4.70 16.64
C ASN A 7 -28.54 5.25 15.86
N VAL A 8 -27.36 4.72 16.12
CA VAL A 8 -26.23 4.82 15.20
C VAL A 8 -26.60 3.88 14.06
N LYS A 9 -27.14 4.46 12.98
CA LYS A 9 -27.32 3.76 11.71
C LYS A 9 -25.99 3.07 11.39
N PRO A 10 -25.95 1.77 11.05
CA PRO A 10 -24.75 1.19 10.50
C PRO A 10 -24.55 1.91 9.18
N TYR A 11 -23.65 2.89 9.14
CA TYR A 11 -23.12 3.31 7.86
C TYR A 11 -22.34 2.09 7.39
N GLU A 12 -22.96 1.32 6.50
CA GLU A 12 -22.25 0.39 5.65
C GLU A 12 -21.36 1.23 4.74
N GLN A 13 -20.28 1.72 5.35
CA GLN A 13 -19.27 2.56 4.75
C GLN A 13 -18.50 1.60 3.87
N THR A 14 -18.95 1.43 2.62
CA THR A 14 -18.23 0.66 1.61
C THR A 14 -16.83 1.24 1.53
N VAL A 15 -15.86 0.56 2.15
CA VAL A 15 -14.50 1.07 2.21
C VAL A 15 -13.94 0.97 0.80
N ARG A 16 -13.66 2.13 0.19
CA ARG A 16 -13.05 2.19 -1.13
C ARG A 16 -11.62 1.67 -1.01
N VAL A 17 -11.30 0.63 -1.78
CA VAL A 17 -9.95 0.07 -1.89
C VAL A 17 -9.42 0.33 -3.29
N PHE A 18 -8.17 0.77 -3.38
CA PHE A 18 -7.48 0.94 -4.66
C PHE A 18 -6.69 -0.33 -4.97
N LYS A 19 -6.81 -0.85 -6.19
CA LYS A 19 -6.06 -2.02 -6.61
C LYS A 19 -5.26 -1.74 -7.88
N LYS A 20 -4.07 -2.32 -7.98
CA LYS A 20 -3.28 -2.34 -9.20
C LYS A 20 -2.61 -3.71 -9.37
N SER A 21 -2.83 -4.32 -10.52
CA SER A 21 -2.23 -5.61 -10.88
C SER A 21 -1.02 -5.40 -11.78
N SER A 22 -0.04 -6.30 -11.66
CA SER A 22 1.08 -6.38 -12.59
C SER A 22 0.58 -6.78 -13.99
N PRO A 23 1.32 -6.46 -15.07
CA PRO A 23 0.89 -6.82 -16.44
C PRO A 23 0.64 -8.32 -16.66
N ASN A 24 1.35 -9.18 -15.92
CA ASN A 24 1.19 -10.63 -15.96
C ASN A 24 0.13 -11.17 -14.97
N ASN A 25 -0.55 -10.29 -14.23
CA ASN A 25 -1.53 -10.60 -13.18
C ASN A 25 -1.02 -11.49 -12.03
N LYS A 26 0.29 -11.65 -11.87
CA LYS A 26 0.90 -12.47 -10.81
C LYS A 26 1.07 -11.74 -9.48
N LEU A 27 1.06 -10.41 -9.50
CA LEU A 27 1.15 -9.57 -8.32
C LEU A 27 0.05 -8.52 -8.36
N THR A 28 -0.66 -8.33 -7.26
CA THR A 28 -1.67 -7.27 -7.13
C THR A 28 -1.48 -6.56 -5.80
N ILE A 29 -1.35 -5.24 -5.85
CA ILE A 29 -1.33 -4.40 -4.65
C ILE A 29 -2.74 -3.85 -4.39
N TYR A 30 -3.13 -3.84 -3.11
CA TYR A 30 -4.35 -3.22 -2.61
C TYR A 30 -3.95 -2.16 -1.58
N LEU A 31 -4.45 -0.94 -1.73
CA LEU A 31 -4.19 0.18 -0.85
C LEU A 31 -5.50 0.73 -0.27
N ASN A 32 -5.46 1.13 1.00
CA ASN A 32 -6.58 1.79 1.66
C ASN A 32 -6.80 3.23 1.17
N SER A 33 -5.71 3.95 0.87
CA SER A 33 -5.69 5.33 0.38
C SER A 33 -4.53 5.51 -0.60
N ARG A 34 -4.65 6.50 -1.49
CA ARG A 34 -3.54 6.99 -2.33
C ARG A 34 -3.03 8.36 -1.89
N ASP A 35 -3.77 9.00 -1.00
CA ASP A 35 -3.44 10.30 -0.46
C ASP A 35 -2.71 10.08 0.86
N LEU A 36 -1.54 10.69 0.99
CA LEU A 36 -0.75 10.72 2.22
C LEU A 36 -0.71 12.16 2.71
N PHE A 37 -1.23 12.40 3.91
CA PHE A 37 -1.16 13.73 4.51
C PHE A 37 0.10 13.84 5.38
N SER A 38 0.69 15.01 5.38
CA SER A 38 1.84 15.35 6.22
C SER A 38 1.43 16.52 7.11
N ALA A 39 1.52 16.34 8.42
CA ALA A 39 1.25 17.37 9.41
C ALA A 39 2.34 17.34 10.48
N GLU A 40 2.85 18.50 10.87
CA GLU A 40 3.76 18.66 12.02
C GLU A 40 4.94 17.65 12.01
N CYS A 41 5.62 17.55 10.86
CA CYS A 41 6.76 16.64 10.64
C CYS A 41 6.45 15.14 10.72
N THR A 42 5.17 14.75 10.77
CA THR A 42 4.71 13.35 10.71
C THR A 42 3.98 13.11 9.40
N ILE A 43 4.28 11.99 8.75
CA ILE A 43 3.62 11.56 7.50
C ILE A 43 2.67 10.41 7.82
N ASP A 44 1.47 10.44 7.23
CA ASP A 44 0.51 9.36 7.32
C ASP A 44 1.10 8.03 6.83
N ARG A 45 0.76 6.96 7.53
CA ARG A 45 1.19 5.61 7.16
C ARG A 45 0.37 5.11 5.98
N LEU A 46 1.06 4.56 4.97
CA LEU A 46 0.43 3.86 3.86
C LEU A 46 0.09 2.44 4.28
N TYR A 47 -1.19 2.08 4.26
CA TYR A 47 -1.62 0.71 4.54
C TYR A 47 -2.05 0.00 3.27
N GLY A 48 -1.61 -1.25 3.14
CA GLY A 48 -1.96 -2.07 2.00
C GLY A 48 -1.70 -3.55 2.23
N VAL A 49 -2.14 -4.35 1.27
CA VAL A 49 -1.81 -5.77 1.16
C VAL A 49 -1.33 -6.06 -0.25
N VAL A 50 -0.38 -6.99 -0.37
CA VAL A 50 0.09 -7.49 -1.65
C VAL A 50 -0.36 -8.93 -1.78
N TYR A 51 -1.13 -9.20 -2.81
CA TYR A 51 -1.45 -10.55 -3.26
C TYR A 51 -0.40 -10.98 -4.28
N VAL A 52 0.14 -12.18 -4.11
CA VAL A 52 1.09 -12.77 -5.04
C VAL A 52 0.67 -14.20 -5.32
N ASP A 53 0.66 -14.57 -6.60
CA ASP A 53 0.40 -15.93 -7.04
C ASP A 53 1.49 -16.88 -6.48
N PRO A 54 1.13 -17.91 -5.68
CA PRO A 54 2.08 -18.87 -5.11
C PRO A 54 2.95 -19.56 -6.17
N ALA A 55 2.42 -19.86 -7.35
CA ALA A 55 3.18 -20.47 -8.44
C ALA A 55 4.25 -19.52 -9.02
N TYR A 56 4.16 -18.22 -8.70
CA TYR A 56 5.16 -17.23 -9.09
C TYR A 56 6.21 -16.98 -8.01
N LEU A 57 5.98 -17.42 -6.77
CA LEU A 57 6.76 -17.07 -5.58
C LEU A 57 7.99 -17.95 -5.33
N GLU A 58 8.04 -19.16 -5.89
CA GLU A 58 9.06 -20.21 -5.64
C GLU A 58 10.41 -19.69 -5.09
N ASP A 59 11.33 -19.26 -5.96
CA ASP A 59 12.64 -18.72 -5.58
C ASP A 59 12.71 -17.20 -5.70
N LYS A 60 11.55 -16.53 -5.64
CA LYS A 60 11.45 -15.08 -5.83
C LYS A 60 11.24 -14.36 -4.52
N LYS A 61 11.89 -13.19 -4.42
CA LYS A 61 11.66 -12.23 -3.33
C LYS A 61 10.76 -11.11 -3.82
N VAL A 62 9.85 -10.68 -2.97
CA VAL A 62 8.94 -9.56 -3.24
C VAL A 62 9.36 -8.39 -2.37
N TYR A 63 9.59 -7.26 -3.01
CA TYR A 63 9.97 -6.01 -2.34
C TYR A 63 8.90 -4.94 -2.57
N GLY A 64 8.67 -4.12 -1.56
CA GLY A 64 7.91 -2.89 -1.64
C GLY A 64 8.86 -1.71 -1.53
N GLN A 65 8.70 -0.71 -2.39
CA GLN A 65 9.50 0.51 -2.38
C GLN A 65 8.58 1.73 -2.48
N ILE A 66 8.86 2.75 -1.67
CA ILE A 66 8.28 4.09 -1.80
C ILE A 66 9.38 5.01 -2.30
N THR A 67 9.19 5.58 -3.49
CA THR A 67 10.14 6.50 -4.12
C THR A 67 9.49 7.87 -4.24
N LEU A 68 10.20 8.92 -3.84
CA LEU A 68 9.87 10.29 -4.15
C LEU A 68 10.64 10.72 -5.39
N THR A 69 9.93 11.18 -6.41
CA THR A 69 10.54 11.63 -7.68
C THR A 69 10.38 13.14 -7.81
N PHE A 70 11.50 13.86 -7.79
CA PHE A 70 11.57 15.30 -8.06
C PHE A 70 11.77 15.51 -9.56
N ARG A 71 10.72 15.90 -10.27
CA ARG A 71 10.81 16.24 -11.70
C ARG A 71 11.17 17.71 -11.88
N TYR A 72 12.09 18.00 -12.78
CA TYR A 72 12.54 19.32 -13.17
C TYR A 72 12.18 19.56 -14.64
N GLY A 73 11.86 20.79 -15.03
CA GLY A 73 11.48 21.10 -16.41
C GLY A 73 10.04 20.72 -16.77
N ARG A 74 9.68 20.80 -18.06
CA ARG A 74 8.36 20.44 -18.58
C ARG A 74 8.30 18.96 -19.00
N GLU A 75 7.14 18.33 -18.87
CA GLU A 75 6.94 16.92 -19.31
C GLU A 75 7.29 16.72 -20.80
N ASP A 76 7.05 17.74 -21.63
CA ASP A 76 7.32 17.71 -23.07
C ASP A 76 8.79 18.01 -23.45
N GLU A 77 9.62 18.44 -22.49
CA GLU A 77 11.04 18.76 -22.69
C GLU A 77 11.98 17.57 -22.37
N GLU A 78 11.44 16.48 -21.79
CA GLU A 78 12.14 15.19 -21.66
C GLU A 78 12.28 14.53 -23.04
N VAL A 79 13.16 15.07 -23.89
CA VAL A 79 13.47 14.53 -25.21
C VAL A 79 14.93 14.05 -25.24
N MET A 80 15.22 13.05 -26.07
CA MET A 80 16.57 12.49 -26.29
C MET A 80 17.14 11.61 -25.17
N GLY A 81 16.30 11.11 -24.25
CA GLY A 81 16.73 10.16 -23.22
C GLY A 81 17.40 10.80 -22.00
N LEU A 82 17.30 12.13 -21.85
CA LEU A 82 17.70 12.83 -20.63
C LEU A 82 16.56 12.78 -19.61
N LYS A 83 16.83 12.18 -18.45
CA LYS A 83 15.88 12.11 -17.33
C LYS A 83 16.06 13.36 -16.47
N PHE A 84 15.13 14.31 -16.53
CA PHE A 84 15.15 15.50 -15.68
C PHE A 84 14.44 15.22 -14.36
N CYS A 85 14.88 14.18 -13.66
CA CYS A 85 14.37 13.96 -12.31
C CYS A 85 15.43 13.42 -11.37
N ASN A 86 15.32 13.81 -10.11
CA ASN A 86 16.03 13.17 -9.02
C ASN A 86 15.08 12.22 -8.29
N GLU A 87 15.55 11.05 -7.88
CA GLU A 87 14.76 10.05 -7.16
C GLU A 87 15.36 9.83 -5.77
N ALA A 88 14.52 9.96 -4.75
CA ALA A 88 14.87 9.61 -3.38
C ALA A 88 14.08 8.37 -2.96
N ILE A 89 14.78 7.33 -2.51
CA ILE A 89 14.16 6.14 -1.94
C ILE A 89 13.79 6.47 -0.49
N MET A 90 12.48 6.59 -0.23
CA MET A 90 11.97 6.91 1.11
C MET A 90 11.90 5.65 1.98
N CYS A 91 11.52 4.53 1.39
CA CYS A 91 11.41 3.24 2.08
C CYS A 91 11.64 2.10 1.09
N LEU A 92 12.34 1.06 1.53
CA LEU A 92 12.50 -0.21 0.84
C LEU A 92 12.37 -1.34 1.85
N ALA A 93 11.46 -2.28 1.59
CA ALA A 93 11.20 -3.40 2.48
C ALA A 93 11.01 -4.71 1.70
N GLN A 94 11.50 -5.82 2.23
CA GLN A 94 11.20 -7.17 1.73
C GLN A 94 9.87 -7.63 2.32
N LEU A 95 8.87 -7.81 1.46
CA LEU A 95 7.52 -8.24 1.82
C LEU A 95 7.40 -9.77 1.85
N TYR A 96 8.11 -10.46 0.95
CA TYR A 96 8.16 -11.92 0.92
C TYR A 96 9.54 -12.44 0.49
N PRO A 97 10.05 -13.53 1.12
CA PRO A 97 9.61 -14.01 2.43
C PRO A 97 9.83 -12.89 3.47
N PRO A 98 9.04 -12.81 4.56
CA PRO A 98 9.24 -11.79 5.59
C PRO A 98 10.69 -11.77 6.08
N HIS A 99 11.31 -10.59 6.07
CA HIS A 99 12.69 -10.45 6.54
C HIS A 99 12.77 -10.66 8.05
N GLU A 100 13.85 -11.24 8.56
CA GLU A 100 14.01 -11.55 10.00
C GLU A 100 13.87 -10.33 10.91
N ARG A 101 14.25 -9.16 10.40
CA ARG A 101 14.14 -7.87 11.09
C ARG A 101 12.86 -7.10 10.77
N ALA A 102 11.91 -7.71 10.06
CA ALA A 102 10.64 -7.06 9.79
C ALA A 102 9.90 -6.86 11.12
N VAL A 103 9.48 -5.62 11.38
CA VAL A 103 8.66 -5.31 12.54
C VAL A 103 7.25 -5.84 12.29
N GLU A 104 6.77 -6.75 13.13
CA GLU A 104 5.37 -7.15 13.11
C GLU A 104 4.51 -6.00 13.59
N GLU A 105 3.85 -5.32 12.65
CA GLU A 105 2.88 -4.29 12.97
C GLU A 105 1.47 -4.87 13.14
N LYS A 106 0.69 -4.26 14.04
CA LYS A 106 -0.70 -4.65 14.25
C LYS A 106 -1.51 -4.41 12.97
N LEU A 107 -2.10 -5.47 12.43
CA LEU A 107 -2.92 -5.41 11.23
C LEU A 107 -4.12 -4.48 11.41
N THR A 108 -4.39 -3.66 10.40
CA THR A 108 -5.61 -2.84 10.33
C THR A 108 -6.82 -3.71 9.99
N ALA A 109 -8.04 -3.22 10.28
CA ALA A 109 -9.28 -3.96 9.99
C ALA A 109 -9.42 -4.39 8.50
N LEU A 110 -8.81 -3.65 7.57
CA LEU A 110 -8.79 -3.97 6.14
C LEU A 110 -7.75 -5.04 5.75
N GLN A 111 -6.78 -5.30 6.62
CA GLN A 111 -5.71 -6.28 6.42
C GLN A 111 -6.00 -7.61 7.13
N ILE A 112 -7.00 -7.65 8.01
CA ILE A 112 -7.40 -8.88 8.69
C ILE A 112 -8.10 -9.79 7.67
N SER A 113 -7.52 -10.96 7.43
CA SER A 113 -8.25 -12.07 6.81
C SER A 113 -9.36 -12.50 7.77
N SER A 114 -10.62 -12.36 7.36
CA SER A 114 -11.72 -13.06 8.00
C SER A 114 -11.38 -14.55 7.93
N LYS A 115 -10.84 -15.11 9.01
CA LYS A 115 -10.61 -16.56 9.08
C LYS A 115 -11.96 -17.22 8.81
N GLY A 116 -12.09 -17.85 7.65
CA GLY A 116 -13.20 -18.74 7.37
C GLY A 116 -13.28 -19.73 8.52
N SER A 117 -14.44 -19.75 9.16
CA SER A 117 -14.86 -20.85 10.02
C SER A 117 -14.53 -22.15 9.29
N LYS A 118 -13.86 -23.08 9.99
CA LYS A 118 -13.97 -24.48 9.62
C LYS A 118 -15.44 -24.88 9.58
#